data_AF-A0A8E2FCG9-F1
#
_entry.id   AF-A0A8E2FCG9-F1
#
_cell.length_a   1.000
_cell.length_b   1.000
_cell.length_c   1.000
_cell.angle_alpha   90.00
_cell.angle_beta   90.00
_cell.angle_gamma   90.00
#
_symmetry.space_group_name_H-M   'P 1'
#
loop_
_entity.id
_entity.type
_entity.pdbx_description
1 polymer ?
#
loop_
_entity_poly.entity_id
_entity_poly.type
_entity_poly.pdbx_seq_one_letter_code
_entity_poly.pdbx_strand_id
1 'polypeptide(L)' 'YMNSSLSSIISPLDQFEIRSLISLDAPLLGNTHISITNIGLYLTIGTFLAFSFSIIATNYSRVVSNN' A
#
# COMPACT_ATOMS: atom_id res chain seq x y z
N TYR A 1 -33.17 -4.67 -20.79
CA TYR A 1 -32.06 -4.87 -21.73
C TYR A 1 -30.77 -4.42 -21.06
N MET A 2 -29.88 -5.39 -20.84
CA MET A 2 -28.44 -5.33 -20.52
C MET A 2 -27.92 -4.40 -19.41
N ASN A 3 -27.44 -5.07 -18.35
CA ASN A 3 -26.37 -4.72 -17.43
C ASN A 3 -25.35 -3.68 -17.95
N SER A 4 -25.21 -2.55 -17.23
CA SER A 4 -24.08 -1.64 -17.36
C SER A 4 -23.44 -1.35 -16.00
N SER A 5 -23.11 -2.40 -15.24
CA SER A 5 -22.31 -2.33 -14.01
C SER A 5 -20.82 -1.98 -14.27
N LEU A 6 -20.51 -1.11 -15.24
CA LEU A 6 -19.13 -0.78 -15.65
C LEU A 6 -18.96 0.60 -16.31
N SER A 7 -19.99 1.46 -16.40
CA SER A 7 -19.90 2.75 -17.12
C SER A 7 -19.78 3.99 -16.21
N SER A 8 -18.98 3.91 -15.14
CA SER A 8 -18.38 5.11 -14.56
C SER A 8 -16.86 4.95 -14.56
N ILE A 9 -16.27 4.91 -15.76
CA ILE A 9 -14.87 5.27 -15.88
C ILE A 9 -14.84 6.79 -15.67
N ILE A 10 -14.83 7.19 -14.39
CA ILE A 10 -14.21 8.43 -13.97
C ILE A 10 -12.80 8.37 -14.59
N SER A 11 -12.40 9.42 -15.30
CA SER A 11 -11.19 9.55 -16.14
C SER A 11 -10.12 8.47 -15.91
N PRO A 12 -9.51 7.86 -16.96
CA PRO A 12 -8.37 6.96 -16.77
C PRO A 12 -7.23 7.50 -15.88
N LEU A 13 -7.19 8.81 -15.65
CA LEU A 13 -6.27 9.46 -14.71
C LEU A 13 -6.64 9.26 -13.22
N ASP A 14 -7.91 9.03 -12.90
CA ASP A 14 -8.44 8.97 -11.54
C ASP A 14 -7.94 7.75 -10.75
N GLN A 15 -7.49 6.70 -11.46
CA GLN A 15 -6.81 5.57 -10.83
C GLN A 15 -5.47 5.95 -10.19
N PHE A 16 -4.89 7.10 -10.55
CA PHE A 16 -3.63 7.62 -9.99
C PHE A 16 -3.84 8.69 -8.91
N GLU A 17 -5.09 8.98 -8.53
CA GLU A 17 -5.36 9.94 -7.47
C GLU A 17 -4.86 9.42 -6.11
N ILE A 18 -4.09 10.25 -5.40
CA ILE A 18 -3.65 9.93 -4.04
C ILE A 18 -4.79 10.23 -3.07
N ARG A 19 -5.28 9.19 -2.39
CA ARG A 19 -6.39 9.29 -1.44
C ARG A 19 -5.94 8.89 -0.04
N SER A 20 -6.42 9.62 0.97
CA SER A 20 -6.33 9.20 2.38
C SER A 20 -7.24 8.00 2.61
N LEU A 21 -6.71 6.94 3.22
CA LEU A 21 -7.46 5.74 3.58
C LEU A 21 -7.81 5.74 5.07
N ILE A 22 -6.84 6.13 5.89
CA ILE A 22 -6.95 6.26 7.34
C ILE A 22 -6.25 7.55 7.71
N SER A 23 -6.92 8.45 8.43
CA SER A 23 -6.33 9.69 8.92
C SER A 23 -6.59 9.87 10.41
N LEU A 24 -5.65 10.53 11.06
CA LEU A 24 -5.72 10.96 12.44
C LEU A 24 -5.39 12.46 12.48
N ASP A 25 -6.38 13.23 12.91
CA ASP A 25 -6.21 14.63 13.26
C ASP A 25 -5.91 14.74 14.75
N ALA A 26 -4.83 15.46 15.08
CA ALA A 26 -4.44 15.75 16.45
C ALA A 26 -4.28 17.26 16.65
N PRO A 27 -5.39 17.99 16.84
CA PRO A 27 -5.40 19.44 17.08
C PRO A 27 -4.53 19.84 18.29
N LEU A 28 -4.56 19.01 19.34
CA LEU A 28 -3.82 19.22 20.59
C LEU A 28 -2.31 18.94 20.46
N LEU A 29 -1.87 18.29 19.38
CA LEU A 29 -0.46 18.01 19.08
C LEU A 29 0.05 18.95 17.97
N GLY A 30 -0.08 20.25 18.18
CA GLY A 30 0.36 21.26 17.21
C GLY A 30 -0.40 21.22 15.90
N ASN A 31 -1.67 20.82 15.92
CA ASN A 31 -2.52 20.70 14.74
C ASN A 31 -1.98 19.73 13.67
N THR A 32 -1.44 18.60 14.14
CA THR A 32 -0.87 17.55 13.29
C THR A 32 -1.96 16.75 12.60
N HIS A 33 -1.80 16.51 11.29
CA HIS A 33 -2.61 15.56 10.52
C HIS A 33 -1.70 14.46 9.99
N ILE A 34 -1.95 13.21 10.40
CA ILE A 34 -1.24 12.02 9.93
C ILE A 34 -2.21 11.17 9.14
N SER A 35 -1.85 10.74 7.94
CA SER A 35 -2.65 9.81 7.16
C SER A 35 -1.85 8.71 6.50
N ILE A 36 -2.48 7.55 6.39
CA ILE A 36 -2.08 6.46 5.51
C ILE A 36 -2.82 6.69 4.19
N THR A 37 -2.07 7.05 3.16
CA THR A 37 -2.59 7.18 1.80
C THR A 37 -2.49 5.85 1.04
N ASN A 38 -3.21 5.72 -0.08
CA ASN A 38 -3.07 4.55 -0.95
C ASN A 38 -1.62 4.30 -1.39
N ILE A 39 -0.86 5.34 -1.77
CA ILE A 39 0.56 5.21 -2.10
C ILE A 39 1.39 4.79 -0.88
N GLY A 40 1.12 5.36 0.31
CA GLY A 40 1.78 4.94 1.55
C GLY A 40 1.50 3.47 1.90
N LEU A 41 0.27 3.01 1.67
CA LEU A 41 -0.11 1.60 1.83
C LEU A 41 0.62 0.70 0.83
N TYR A 42 0.69 1.08 -0.45
CA TYR A 42 1.42 0.32 -1.47
C TYR A 42 2.91 0.19 -1.15
N LEU A 43 3.53 1.28 -0.68
CA LEU A 43 4.93 1.25 -0.23
C LEU A 43 5.11 0.34 0.98
N THR A 44 4.20 0.41 1.96
CA THR A 44 4.24 -0.45 3.15
C THR A 44 4.13 -1.93 2.78
N ILE A 45 3.19 -2.28 1.88
CA ILE A 45 3.05 -3.66 1.37
C ILE A 45 4.32 -4.08 0.62
N GLY A 46 4.86 -3.22 -0.24
CA GLY A 46 6.09 -3.50 -0.98
C GLY A 46 7.28 -3.76 -0.06
N THR A 47 7.47 -2.92 0.96
CA THR A 47 8.51 -3.10 1.99
C THR A 47 8.27 -4.38 2.78
N PHE A 48 7.04 -4.66 3.20
CA PHE A 48 6.70 -5.89 3.93
C PHE A 48 7.02 -7.15 3.12
N LEU A 49 6.69 -7.16 1.82
CA LEU A 49 7.01 -8.26 0.92
C LEU A 49 8.51 -8.42 0.74
N ALA A 50 9.25 -7.34 0.46
CA ALA A 50 10.70 -7.38 0.30
C ALA A 50 11.39 -7.90 1.58
N PHE A 51 10.96 -7.41 2.75
CA PHE A 51 11.45 -7.87 4.04
C PHE A 51 11.13 -9.36 4.29
N SER A 52 9.90 -9.79 4.03
CA SER A 52 9.49 -11.19 4.17
C SER A 52 10.30 -12.10 3.27
N PHE A 53 10.52 -11.71 2.01
CA PHE A 53 11.38 -12.45 1.09
C PHE A 53 12.82 -12.51 1.58
N SER A 54 13.37 -11.43 2.13
CA SER A 54 14.72 -11.44 2.70
C SER A 54 14.86 -12.44 3.85
N ILE A 55 13.83 -12.56 4.71
CA ILE A 55 13.81 -13.56 5.79
C ILE A 55 13.72 -14.98 5.21
N ILE A 56 12.76 -15.24 4.31
CA ILE A 56 12.51 -16.59 3.76
C ILE A 56 13.67 -17.07 2.89
N ALA A 57 14.31 -16.17 2.13
CA ALA A 57 15.48 -16.48 1.31
C ALA A 57 16.71 -16.84 2.17
N THR A 58 16.73 -16.45 3.44
CA THR A 58 17.81 -16.83 4.35
C THR A 58 17.67 -18.31 4.73
N ASN A 59 18.49 -19.16 4.11
CA ASN A 59 18.51 -20.61 4.36
C ASN A 59 19.15 -20.96 5.72
N TYR A 60 18.55 -20.58 6.85
CA TYR A 60 19.11 -20.86 8.19
C TYR A 60 20.60 -20.47 8.34
N SER A 61 21.03 -19.41 7.65
CA SER A 61 22.45 -18.99 7.56
C SER A 61 23.42 -20.01 6.94
N ARG A 62 22.93 -20.97 6.14
CA ARG A 62 23.78 -21.80 5.29
C ARG A 62 24.25 -21.00 4.08
N VAL A 63 25.46 -21.31 3.61
CA VAL A 63 26.07 -20.68 2.43
C VAL A 63 25.44 -21.17 1.12
N VAL A 64 24.74 -22.31 1.17
CA VAL A 64 24.05 -22.90 0.00
C VAL A 64 22.63 -22.38 -0.13
N SER A 65 22.12 -22.36 -1.37
CA SER A 65 20.73 -22.01 -1.66
C SER A 65 19.74 -22.97 -0.98
N ASN A 66 18.52 -22.49 -0.75
CA ASN A 66 17.39 -23.37 -0.48
C ASN A 66 17.18 -24.32 -1.67
N ASN A 67 16.86 -25.59 -1.38
CA ASN A 67 16.64 -26.65 -2.35
C ASN A 67 15.15 -26.85 -2.61
#